data_AF-J9CPT9-F1
#
_entry.id   AF-J9CPT9-F1
#
_cell.length_a   1.000
_cell.length_b   1.000
_cell.length_c   1.000
_cell.angle_alpha   90.00
_cell.angle_beta   90.00
_cell.angle_gamma   90.00
#
_symmetry.space_group_name_H-M   'P 1'
#
loop_
_entity.id
_entity.type
_entity.pdbx_description
1 polymer ?
#
loop_
_entity_poly.entity_id
_entity_poly.type
_entity_poly.pdbx_seq_one_letter_code
_entity_poly.pdbx_strand_id
1 'polypeptide(L)'
;MAPTQFVQHFNEYGYDFGADSKNPQQNKYTVNVWDYFVTKGTPRGLLKITQIPSHDYFINRVSQHKNDFGEDYSEVAVLYGYDGKQLNAVGQQGLNIKINTKNGENANNALNGFYYPIDHVLVYNDATRDVLSKERLRIDVASLMPELYSNGLRGNSARYFPNGYFKNVLYETNLSELCYTKDGYDPASGGGWKDYQGDEFLICGRYDFVFRLPPVPTSGTYELRMGASFNNLRGMFQVYIAEEHPLNQIAIGLPIDQRESVSMFPGNPWVKDGDDATTNRENDRNLRNQGYMKAPNYFASTSAHGATGLDDLARNATPGNPAVRRI
;
A
#
# COMPACT_ATOMS: atom_id res chain seq x y z
N MET A 1 5.27 -15.47 10.05
CA MET A 1 4.13 -15.34 9.13
C MET A 1 4.22 -16.42 8.07
N ALA A 2 3.09 -17.03 7.72
CA ALA A 2 2.98 -17.96 6.59
C ALA A 2 3.22 -17.21 5.27
N PRO A 3 3.57 -17.88 4.14
CA PRO A 3 3.82 -17.19 2.88
C PRO A 3 2.62 -16.38 2.40
N THR A 4 1.42 -16.89 2.64
CA THR A 4 0.14 -16.25 2.29
C THR A 4 -0.11 -14.92 3.01
N GLN A 5 0.74 -14.55 3.96
CA GLN A 5 0.66 -13.29 4.69
C GLN A 5 1.73 -12.29 4.23
N PHE A 6 2.65 -12.66 3.32
CA PHE A 6 3.72 -11.77 2.86
C PHE A 6 3.19 -10.55 2.10
N VAL A 7 2.09 -10.73 1.39
CA VAL A 7 1.33 -9.67 0.72
C VAL A 7 -0.15 -9.97 0.89
N GLN A 8 -0.99 -8.96 0.78
CA GLN A 8 -2.44 -9.11 0.84
C GLN A 8 -3.09 -8.88 -0.53
N HIS A 9 -3.74 -9.91 -1.04
CA HIS A 9 -4.57 -9.88 -2.25
C HIS A 9 -6.02 -9.59 -1.87
N PHE A 10 -6.69 -8.68 -2.59
CA PHE A 10 -8.11 -8.42 -2.35
C PHE A 10 -8.85 -7.74 -3.51
N ASN A 11 -8.34 -6.60 -3.98
CA ASN A 11 -9.02 -5.75 -4.96
C ASN A 11 -8.08 -5.15 -6.01
N GLU A 12 -6.89 -5.72 -6.18
CA GLU A 12 -6.00 -5.35 -7.26
C GLU A 12 -6.61 -5.67 -8.63
N TYR A 13 -6.12 -4.99 -9.67
CA TYR A 13 -6.63 -5.04 -11.04
C TYR A 13 -6.82 -6.49 -11.53
N GLY A 14 -8.05 -6.84 -11.89
CA GLY A 14 -8.46 -8.14 -12.41
C GLY A 14 -8.55 -9.27 -11.39
N TYR A 15 -8.23 -9.03 -10.11
CA TYR A 15 -8.31 -10.06 -9.08
C TYR A 15 -9.73 -10.25 -8.57
N ASP A 16 -10.16 -11.50 -8.52
CA ASP A 16 -11.44 -11.93 -8.00
C ASP A 16 -11.21 -12.73 -6.72
N PHE A 17 -11.61 -12.21 -5.56
CA PHE A 17 -11.44 -12.92 -4.29
C PHE A 17 -12.37 -14.14 -4.14
N GLY A 18 -13.37 -14.31 -5.01
CA GLY A 18 -14.33 -15.41 -4.98
C GLY A 18 -15.55 -15.15 -4.09
N ALA A 19 -16.24 -16.22 -3.67
CA ALA A 19 -17.50 -16.11 -2.94
C ALA A 19 -17.37 -15.72 -1.45
N ASP A 20 -16.17 -15.82 -0.88
CA ASP A 20 -15.92 -15.55 0.54
C ASP A 20 -14.84 -14.47 0.70
N SER A 21 -15.26 -13.24 0.97
CA SER A 21 -14.35 -12.11 1.19
C SER A 21 -13.54 -12.21 2.49
N LYS A 22 -13.90 -13.09 3.42
CA LYS A 22 -13.07 -13.38 4.62
C LYS A 22 -11.92 -14.32 4.29
N ASN A 23 -12.12 -15.21 3.32
CA ASN A 23 -11.13 -16.17 2.86
C ASN A 23 -10.92 -16.07 1.34
N PRO A 24 -10.29 -14.98 0.84
CA PRO A 24 -10.03 -14.78 -0.58
C PRO A 24 -9.35 -15.98 -1.24
N GLN A 25 -9.79 -16.35 -2.43
CA GLN A 25 -9.21 -17.42 -3.23
C GLN A 25 -7.76 -17.14 -3.60
N GLN A 26 -6.89 -18.14 -3.60
CA GLN A 26 -5.46 -17.98 -3.82
C GLN A 26 -4.97 -18.62 -5.12
N ASN A 27 -5.90 -18.89 -6.05
CA ASN A 27 -5.69 -19.76 -7.21
C ASN A 27 -5.42 -18.97 -8.49
N LYS A 28 -5.89 -17.73 -8.57
CA LYS A 28 -5.75 -16.87 -9.75
C LYS A 28 -5.30 -15.48 -9.34
N TYR A 29 -4.07 -15.14 -9.70
CA TYR A 29 -3.49 -13.80 -9.55
C TYR A 29 -3.26 -13.18 -10.93
N THR A 30 -3.50 -11.89 -11.05
CA THR A 30 -3.50 -11.16 -12.34
C THR A 30 -2.33 -10.21 -12.49
N VAL A 31 -1.94 -9.54 -11.40
CA VAL A 31 -0.87 -8.53 -11.37
C VAL A 31 0.09 -8.82 -10.23
N ASN A 32 1.25 -8.15 -10.24
CA ASN A 32 2.14 -8.18 -9.09
C ASN A 32 1.46 -7.49 -7.89
N VAL A 33 1.53 -8.09 -6.71
CA VAL A 33 1.14 -7.48 -5.43
C VAL A 33 2.36 -7.38 -4.54
N TRP A 34 2.49 -6.29 -3.80
CA TRP A 34 3.66 -6.06 -2.96
C TRP A 34 3.30 -5.38 -1.65
N ASP A 35 4.14 -5.61 -0.65
CA ASP A 35 4.14 -4.89 0.61
C ASP A 35 5.57 -4.44 0.95
N TYR A 36 5.63 -3.39 1.78
CA TYR A 36 6.89 -2.82 2.26
C TYR A 36 7.07 -3.12 3.74
N PHE A 37 8.22 -3.68 4.06
CA PHE A 37 8.66 -4.05 5.39
C PHE A 37 9.92 -3.26 5.77
N VAL A 38 10.24 -3.28 7.05
CA VAL A 38 11.42 -2.61 7.59
C VAL A 38 12.31 -3.62 8.28
N THR A 39 13.61 -3.60 7.95
CA THR A 39 14.57 -4.52 8.56
C THR A 39 14.74 -4.25 10.06
N LYS A 40 15.05 -5.30 10.81
CA LYS A 40 15.46 -5.18 12.21
C LYS A 40 16.92 -4.72 12.26
N GLY A 41 17.22 -3.69 13.05
CA GLY A 41 18.58 -3.18 13.23
C GLY A 41 18.64 -1.65 13.19
N THR A 42 19.85 -1.11 13.29
CA THR A 42 20.13 0.33 13.10
C THR A 42 21.39 0.45 12.22
N PRO A 43 21.33 1.18 11.09
CA PRO A 43 20.14 1.81 10.51
C PRO A 43 19.10 0.78 10.03
N ARG A 44 17.84 1.21 9.97
CA ARG A 44 16.73 0.41 9.42
C ARG A 44 16.70 0.59 7.90
N GLY A 45 16.54 -0.49 7.15
CA GLY A 45 16.39 -0.49 5.70
C GLY A 45 14.95 -0.79 5.29
N LEU A 46 14.53 -0.24 4.15
CA LEU A 46 13.27 -0.59 3.50
C LEU A 46 13.44 -1.90 2.73
N LEU A 47 12.51 -2.83 2.88
CA LEU A 47 12.49 -4.09 2.15
C LEU A 47 11.14 -4.22 1.46
N LYS A 48 11.12 -4.59 0.19
CA LYS A 48 9.88 -4.86 -0.54
C LYS A 48 9.73 -6.37 -0.72
N ILE A 49 8.57 -6.93 -0.42
CA ILE A 49 8.22 -8.29 -0.86
C ILE A 49 7.17 -8.16 -1.94
N THR A 50 7.43 -8.78 -3.09
CA THR A 50 6.52 -8.80 -4.24
C THR A 50 6.13 -10.24 -4.54
N GLN A 51 4.84 -10.52 -4.64
CA GLN A 51 4.30 -11.73 -5.24
C GLN A 51 3.94 -11.46 -6.70
N ILE A 52 4.36 -12.34 -7.60
CA ILE A 52 4.01 -12.25 -9.03
C ILE A 52 2.90 -13.24 -9.38
N PRO A 53 2.21 -13.10 -10.53
CA PRO A 53 1.10 -13.98 -10.92
C PRO A 53 1.40 -15.48 -10.93
N SER A 54 2.67 -15.89 -11.10
CA SER A 54 3.10 -17.29 -11.02
C SER A 54 3.18 -17.84 -9.58
N HIS A 55 2.75 -17.07 -8.58
CA HIS A 55 2.81 -17.38 -7.14
C HIS A 55 4.22 -17.34 -6.54
N ASP A 56 5.24 -16.95 -7.31
CA ASP A 56 6.59 -16.76 -6.80
C ASP A 56 6.69 -15.44 -6.02
N TYR A 57 7.53 -15.43 -4.99
CA TYR A 57 7.82 -14.27 -4.15
C TYR A 57 9.26 -13.79 -4.33
N PHE A 58 9.43 -12.48 -4.34
CA PHE A 58 10.74 -11.83 -4.50
C PHE A 58 10.94 -10.70 -3.50
N ILE A 59 12.14 -10.61 -2.96
CA ILE A 59 12.59 -9.46 -2.17
C ILE A 59 13.19 -8.42 -3.10
N ASN A 60 12.82 -7.15 -2.90
CA ASN A 60 13.33 -5.99 -3.63
C ASN A 60 13.21 -6.11 -5.16
N ARG A 61 12.10 -6.69 -5.64
CA ARG A 61 11.74 -6.67 -7.07
C ARG A 61 11.12 -5.32 -7.43
N VAL A 62 11.84 -4.54 -8.20
CA VAL A 62 11.36 -3.26 -8.76
C VAL A 62 10.91 -3.50 -10.19
N SER A 63 9.64 -3.31 -10.45
CA SER A 63 8.97 -3.72 -11.69
C SER A 63 8.53 -2.50 -12.51
N GLN A 64 8.63 -2.61 -13.82
CA GLN A 64 7.92 -1.73 -14.75
C GLN A 64 6.64 -2.45 -15.21
N HIS A 65 5.52 -1.74 -15.19
CA HIS A 65 4.20 -2.26 -15.55
C HIS A 65 3.58 -1.47 -16.68
N LYS A 66 2.68 -2.10 -17.44
CA LYS A 66 1.75 -1.38 -18.31
C LYS A 66 0.69 -0.68 -17.46
N ASN A 67 1.01 0.51 -16.97
CA ASN A 67 0.18 1.25 -16.02
C ASN A 67 -0.45 2.52 -16.61
N ASP A 68 -0.46 2.64 -17.93
CA ASP A 68 -1.15 3.72 -18.63
C ASP A 68 -2.67 3.48 -18.69
N PHE A 69 -3.41 4.44 -19.23
CA PHE A 69 -4.85 4.29 -19.44
C PHE A 69 -5.17 3.13 -20.39
N GLY A 70 -6.11 2.27 -19.99
CA GLY A 70 -6.54 1.10 -20.77
C GLY A 70 -5.62 -0.11 -20.71
N GLU A 71 -4.51 -0.02 -19.97
CA GLU A 71 -3.54 -1.11 -19.82
C GLU A 71 -3.87 -2.04 -18.64
N ASP A 72 -3.29 -3.24 -18.66
CA ASP A 72 -3.64 -4.36 -17.79
C ASP A 72 -2.74 -4.53 -16.55
N TYR A 73 -1.82 -3.60 -16.30
CA TYR A 73 -0.83 -3.69 -15.22
C TYR A 73 0.11 -4.90 -15.29
N SER A 74 0.17 -5.61 -16.42
CA SER A 74 1.17 -6.67 -16.63
C SER A 74 2.58 -6.11 -16.49
N GLU A 75 3.46 -6.89 -15.88
CA GLU A 75 4.87 -6.53 -15.76
C GLU A 75 5.57 -6.69 -17.12
N VAL A 76 6.29 -5.65 -17.55
CA VAL A 76 7.03 -5.64 -18.81
C VAL A 76 8.54 -5.74 -18.62
N ALA A 77 9.04 -5.32 -17.47
CA ALA A 77 10.46 -5.41 -17.14
C ALA A 77 10.69 -5.38 -15.63
N VAL A 78 11.88 -5.82 -15.23
CA VAL A 78 12.41 -5.65 -13.87
C VAL A 78 13.61 -4.71 -13.96
N LEU A 79 13.64 -3.71 -13.09
CA LEU A 79 14.75 -2.76 -13.02
C LEU A 79 15.94 -3.37 -12.27
N TYR A 80 17.12 -3.07 -12.78
CA TYR A 80 18.39 -3.55 -12.23
C TYR A 80 19.32 -2.41 -11.79
N GLY A 81 20.39 -2.79 -11.09
CA GLY A 81 21.40 -1.89 -10.53
C GLY A 81 22.22 -1.13 -11.58
N TYR A 82 23.26 -0.45 -11.10
CA TYR A 82 24.16 0.38 -11.91
C TYR A 82 24.68 -0.39 -13.13
N ASP A 83 24.50 0.17 -14.34
CA ASP A 83 24.83 -0.36 -15.69
C ASP A 83 23.81 -1.29 -16.40
N GLY A 84 22.65 -1.57 -15.79
CA GLY A 84 21.62 -2.41 -16.43
C GLY A 84 21.95 -3.91 -16.47
N LYS A 85 23.03 -4.36 -15.81
CA LYS A 85 23.34 -5.79 -15.65
C LYS A 85 22.33 -6.52 -14.76
N GLN A 86 22.19 -7.82 -15.06
CA GLN A 86 21.12 -8.70 -14.59
C GLN A 86 21.11 -9.01 -13.08
N LEU A 87 19.93 -9.38 -12.63
CA LEU A 87 19.57 -10.00 -11.36
C LEU A 87 20.61 -10.94 -10.78
N ASN A 88 21.03 -10.66 -9.55
CA ASN A 88 21.66 -11.65 -8.67
C ASN A 88 22.88 -12.37 -9.29
N ALA A 89 23.51 -11.80 -10.31
CA ALA A 89 24.74 -12.33 -10.87
C ALA A 89 25.83 -12.32 -9.80
N VAL A 90 26.85 -13.16 -9.96
CA VAL A 90 27.99 -13.21 -9.02
C VAL A 90 28.57 -11.79 -8.84
N GLY A 91 28.47 -11.25 -7.61
CA GLY A 91 28.90 -9.89 -7.27
C GLY A 91 27.79 -8.81 -7.23
N GLN A 92 26.55 -9.12 -7.61
CA GLN A 92 25.38 -8.24 -7.48
C GLN A 92 24.37 -8.89 -6.51
N GLN A 93 24.10 -8.23 -5.38
CA GLN A 93 23.29 -8.76 -4.27
C GLN A 93 22.21 -7.74 -3.90
N GLY A 94 21.07 -8.20 -3.37
CA GLY A 94 20.06 -7.33 -2.74
C GLY A 94 18.83 -6.95 -3.57
N LEU A 95 18.72 -7.36 -4.85
CA LEU A 95 17.59 -7.02 -5.74
C LEU A 95 16.94 -8.27 -6.32
N ASN A 96 15.60 -8.29 -6.36
CA ASN A 96 14.78 -9.38 -6.89
C ASN A 96 15.27 -10.79 -6.47
N ILE A 97 15.51 -10.94 -5.17
CA ILE A 97 15.96 -12.20 -4.58
C ILE A 97 14.76 -13.12 -4.41
N LYS A 98 14.80 -14.34 -4.95
CA LYS A 98 13.66 -15.27 -4.84
C LYS A 98 13.54 -15.78 -3.40
N ILE A 99 12.32 -15.75 -2.87
CA ILE A 99 11.98 -16.40 -1.60
C ILE A 99 11.48 -17.81 -1.92
N ASN A 100 12.12 -18.82 -1.34
CA ASN A 100 11.65 -20.19 -1.41
C ASN A 100 10.65 -20.43 -0.28
N THR A 101 9.38 -20.59 -0.65
CA THR A 101 8.29 -20.89 0.30
C THR A 101 8.37 -22.30 0.90
N LYS A 102 9.28 -23.14 0.38
CA LYS A 102 9.62 -24.48 0.84
C LYS A 102 11.11 -24.56 1.19
N ASN A 103 11.47 -25.45 2.11
CA ASN A 103 12.85 -25.72 2.51
C ASN A 103 13.26 -27.18 2.21
N GLY A 104 13.11 -27.58 0.94
CA GLY A 104 13.30 -28.98 0.54
C GLY A 104 12.32 -29.89 1.27
N GLU A 105 12.83 -30.92 1.93
CA GLU A 105 12.04 -31.85 2.76
C GLU A 105 11.76 -31.30 4.18
N ASN A 106 12.43 -30.21 4.58
CA ASN A 106 12.29 -29.66 5.92
C ASN A 106 11.11 -28.69 6.02
N ALA A 107 10.50 -28.64 7.21
CA ALA A 107 9.50 -27.62 7.51
C ALA A 107 10.15 -26.25 7.71
N ASN A 108 9.52 -25.21 7.17
CA ASN A 108 9.87 -23.81 7.37
C ASN A 108 9.44 -23.26 8.74
N ASN A 109 8.83 -24.09 9.59
CA ASN A 109 8.33 -23.70 10.90
C ASN A 109 9.43 -23.87 11.97
N ALA A 110 9.59 -22.87 12.82
CA ALA A 110 10.44 -22.86 14.00
C ALA A 110 9.58 -22.54 15.24
N LEU A 111 10.11 -22.76 16.45
CA LEU A 111 9.34 -22.62 17.70
C LEU A 111 8.55 -21.30 17.81
N ASN A 112 9.15 -20.19 17.37
CA ASN A 112 8.58 -18.84 17.49
C ASN A 112 8.45 -18.11 16.14
N GLY A 113 8.39 -18.83 15.01
CA GLY A 113 8.27 -18.17 13.72
C GLY A 113 8.54 -19.05 12.52
N PHE A 114 8.66 -18.41 11.36
CA PHE A 114 8.93 -19.08 10.09
C PHE A 114 10.23 -18.54 9.53
N TYR A 115 10.99 -19.40 8.86
CA TYR A 115 12.16 -19.01 8.09
C TYR A 115 12.02 -19.50 6.65
N TYR A 116 12.52 -18.72 5.70
CA TYR A 116 12.40 -19.02 4.28
C TYR A 116 13.77 -18.87 3.62
N PRO A 117 14.29 -19.94 2.97
CA PRO A 117 15.52 -19.83 2.21
C PRO A 117 15.37 -18.81 1.08
N ILE A 118 16.43 -18.04 0.85
CA ILE A 118 16.52 -17.10 -0.27
C ILE A 118 17.64 -17.54 -1.19
N ASP A 119 17.51 -17.27 -2.49
CA ASP A 119 18.47 -17.77 -3.49
C ASP A 119 19.77 -16.96 -3.57
N HIS A 120 19.80 -15.76 -2.98
CA HIS A 120 20.95 -14.85 -2.97
C HIS A 120 21.08 -14.09 -1.64
N VAL A 121 22.22 -13.42 -1.43
CA VAL A 121 22.47 -12.65 -0.22
C VAL A 121 21.66 -11.36 -0.26
N LEU A 122 20.92 -11.12 0.82
CA LEU A 122 20.24 -9.86 1.04
C LEU A 122 21.26 -8.80 1.50
N VAL A 123 21.53 -7.82 0.64
CA VAL A 123 22.41 -6.69 0.94
C VAL A 123 21.63 -5.39 0.70
N TYR A 124 21.77 -4.41 1.59
CA TYR A 124 21.14 -3.09 1.47
C TYR A 124 22.17 -2.02 1.12
N ASN A 125 22.81 -2.17 -0.05
CA ASN A 125 23.85 -1.26 -0.52
C ASN A 125 23.27 -0.11 -1.36
N ASP A 126 24.13 0.79 -1.84
CA ASP A 126 23.72 1.95 -2.63
C ASP A 126 23.04 1.57 -3.95
N ALA A 127 23.44 0.45 -4.60
CA ALA A 127 22.79 -0.01 -5.81
C ALA A 127 21.36 -0.50 -5.55
N THR A 128 21.14 -1.25 -4.47
CA THR A 128 19.80 -1.67 -4.03
C THR A 128 18.92 -0.46 -3.71
N ARG A 129 19.47 0.50 -2.97
CA ARG A 129 18.78 1.75 -2.59
C ARG A 129 18.43 2.61 -3.80
N ASP A 130 19.36 2.78 -4.73
CA ASP A 130 19.15 3.52 -5.98
C ASP A 130 18.00 2.92 -6.78
N VAL A 131 17.96 1.59 -6.94
CA VAL A 131 16.89 0.92 -7.70
C VAL A 131 15.55 1.00 -6.99
N LEU A 132 15.50 0.77 -5.67
CA LEU A 132 14.27 0.95 -4.88
C LEU A 132 13.76 2.40 -4.93
N SER A 133 14.64 3.39 -5.12
CA SER A 133 14.23 4.79 -5.26
C SER A 133 13.57 5.13 -6.60
N LYS A 134 13.67 4.25 -7.61
CA LYS A 134 13.10 4.46 -8.96
C LYS A 134 11.61 4.13 -9.05
N GLU A 135 10.99 3.63 -7.99
CA GLU A 135 9.55 3.40 -7.93
C GLU A 135 8.85 4.28 -6.90
N ARG A 136 7.53 4.42 -7.07
CA ARG A 136 6.69 5.10 -6.08
C ARG A 136 6.34 4.11 -4.98
N LEU A 137 6.69 4.44 -3.74
CA LEU A 137 6.30 3.65 -2.58
C LEU A 137 4.79 3.82 -2.34
N ARG A 138 4.03 2.74 -2.50
CA ARG A 138 2.63 2.63 -2.09
C ARG A 138 2.58 1.64 -0.95
N ILE A 139 2.18 2.12 0.22
CA ILE A 139 2.28 1.39 1.47
C ILE A 139 0.91 1.41 2.13
N ASP A 140 0.38 0.23 2.44
CA ASP A 140 -0.72 0.13 3.39
C ASP A 140 -0.18 0.34 4.81
N VAL A 141 -0.84 1.19 5.61
CA VAL A 141 -0.37 1.49 6.98
C VAL A 141 -0.36 0.23 7.86
N ALA A 142 -1.26 -0.73 7.63
CA ALA A 142 -1.25 -2.01 8.31
C ALA A 142 0.04 -2.81 8.05
N SER A 143 0.70 -2.62 6.88
CA SER A 143 2.01 -3.22 6.59
C SER A 143 3.10 -2.75 7.56
N LEU A 144 2.95 -1.54 8.08
CA LEU A 144 3.89 -0.92 8.99
C LEU A 144 3.60 -1.25 10.46
N MET A 145 2.59 -2.08 10.74
CA MET A 145 2.24 -2.54 12.08
C MET A 145 2.63 -4.02 12.25
N PRO A 146 3.89 -4.34 12.61
CA PRO A 146 4.35 -5.72 12.71
C PRO A 146 3.55 -6.57 13.70
N GLU A 147 2.94 -5.94 14.72
CA GLU A 147 2.04 -6.57 15.67
C GLU A 147 0.82 -7.19 14.98
N LEU A 148 0.31 -6.62 13.88
CA LEU A 148 -0.78 -7.22 13.12
C LEU A 148 -0.35 -8.54 12.45
N TYR A 149 0.90 -8.65 12.02
CA TYR A 149 1.41 -9.89 11.41
C TYR A 149 1.83 -10.93 12.45
N SER A 150 2.57 -10.51 13.49
CA SER A 150 3.04 -11.41 14.54
C SER A 150 1.89 -12.07 15.29
N ASN A 151 0.74 -11.40 15.40
CA ASN A 151 -0.47 -11.94 16.03
C ASN A 151 -1.48 -12.53 15.02
N GLY A 152 -1.13 -12.59 13.73
CA GLY A 152 -1.99 -13.17 12.68
C GLY A 152 -3.30 -12.40 12.43
N LEU A 153 -3.33 -11.11 12.73
CA LEU A 153 -4.53 -10.27 12.68
C LEU A 153 -4.77 -9.62 11.32
N ARG A 154 -3.70 -9.20 10.62
CA ARG A 154 -3.83 -8.63 9.27
C ARG A 154 -4.44 -9.67 8.33
N GLY A 155 -5.48 -9.28 7.61
CA GLY A 155 -6.22 -10.12 6.68
C GLY A 155 -7.35 -10.94 7.33
N ASN A 156 -7.34 -11.13 8.66
CA ASN A 156 -8.11 -12.20 9.32
C ASN A 156 -9.05 -11.72 10.44
N SER A 157 -9.16 -10.42 10.68
CA SER A 157 -9.99 -9.89 11.77
C SER A 157 -10.37 -8.43 11.57
N ALA A 158 -11.43 -8.01 12.26
CA ALA A 158 -11.65 -6.62 12.63
C ALA A 158 -11.44 -6.50 14.14
N ARG A 159 -10.64 -5.53 14.60
CA ARG A 159 -10.23 -5.45 16.00
C ARG A 159 -9.92 -4.02 16.44
N TYR A 160 -10.34 -3.68 17.66
CA TYR A 160 -9.89 -2.52 18.41
C TYR A 160 -8.61 -2.83 19.20
N PHE A 161 -7.70 -1.85 19.30
CA PHE A 161 -6.45 -1.97 20.04
C PHE A 161 -6.36 -0.91 21.14
N PRO A 162 -5.87 -1.28 22.34
CA PRO A 162 -5.62 -0.31 23.39
C PRO A 162 -4.46 0.62 22.99
N ASN A 163 -4.45 1.85 23.52
CA ASN A 163 -3.32 2.75 23.34
C ASN A 163 -2.01 2.11 23.86
N GLY A 164 -0.91 2.36 23.16
CA GLY A 164 0.40 1.78 23.42
C GLY A 164 0.62 0.39 22.81
N TYR A 165 -0.34 -0.15 22.05
CA TYR A 165 -0.22 -1.48 21.46
C TYR A 165 0.78 -1.55 20.30
N PHE A 166 0.83 -0.52 19.45
CA PHE A 166 1.66 -0.53 18.24
C PHE A 166 2.95 0.25 18.44
N LYS A 167 4.11 -0.39 18.24
CA LYS A 167 5.42 0.27 18.45
C LYS A 167 5.71 1.42 17.47
N ASN A 168 5.01 1.47 16.34
CA ASN A 168 5.17 2.50 15.32
C ASN A 168 4.17 3.66 15.47
N VAL A 169 3.23 3.55 16.42
CA VAL A 169 2.49 4.71 16.95
C VAL A 169 3.32 5.26 18.10
N LEU A 170 3.98 6.39 17.88
CA LEU A 170 4.96 6.96 18.81
C LEU A 170 4.30 7.81 19.89
N TYR A 171 3.11 8.29 19.60
CA TYR A 171 2.26 9.08 20.47
C TYR A 171 0.82 8.87 20.04
N GLU A 172 -0.08 8.85 21.01
CA GLU A 172 -1.52 8.86 20.81
C GLU A 172 -2.20 9.36 22.09
N THR A 173 -3.27 10.12 21.93
CA THR A 173 -4.10 10.52 23.07
C THR A 173 -5.05 9.41 23.49
N ASN A 174 -5.53 9.44 24.73
CA ASN A 174 -6.55 8.50 25.22
C ASN A 174 -7.91 8.61 24.50
N LEU A 175 -8.09 9.60 23.62
CA LEU A 175 -9.28 9.79 22.78
C LEU A 175 -9.06 9.31 21.34
N SER A 176 -7.86 8.82 21.03
CA SER A 176 -7.53 8.17 19.76
C SER A 176 -7.87 6.70 19.88
N GLU A 177 -8.81 6.24 19.07
CA GLU A 177 -9.26 4.84 19.04
C GLU A 177 -8.68 4.16 17.81
N LEU A 178 -7.82 3.16 18.01
CA LEU A 178 -7.09 2.49 16.93
C LEU A 178 -7.76 1.16 16.60
N CYS A 179 -8.17 1.02 15.35
CA CYS A 179 -8.85 -0.15 14.84
C CYS A 179 -8.13 -0.68 13.60
N TYR A 180 -8.12 -1.99 13.45
CA TYR A 180 -7.85 -2.65 12.18
C TYR A 180 -9.17 -3.21 11.67
N THR A 181 -9.47 -2.98 10.40
CA THR A 181 -10.64 -3.57 9.76
C THR A 181 -10.30 -4.04 8.35
N LYS A 182 -11.15 -4.92 7.83
CA LYS A 182 -11.05 -5.49 6.49
C LYS A 182 -12.46 -5.68 5.98
N ASP A 183 -12.69 -5.40 4.70
CA ASP A 183 -14.02 -5.39 4.09
C ASP A 183 -14.83 -6.67 4.40
N GLY A 184 -14.19 -7.85 4.36
CA GLY A 184 -14.85 -9.13 4.68
C GLY A 184 -15.22 -9.33 6.16
N TYR A 185 -14.63 -8.60 7.09
CA TYR A 185 -14.86 -8.72 8.54
C TYR A 185 -15.71 -7.60 9.11
N ASP A 186 -15.95 -6.52 8.36
CA ASP A 186 -16.80 -5.43 8.78
C ASP A 186 -18.23 -5.63 8.25
N PRO A 187 -19.23 -5.84 9.12
CA PRO A 187 -20.61 -6.01 8.70
C PRO A 187 -21.20 -4.77 8.02
N ALA A 188 -20.60 -3.59 8.22
CA ALA A 188 -21.01 -2.34 7.58
C ALA A 188 -20.33 -2.10 6.23
N SER A 189 -19.38 -2.95 5.81
CA SER A 189 -18.63 -2.70 4.57
C SER A 189 -19.50 -2.74 3.32
N GLY A 190 -20.43 -3.70 3.27
CA GLY A 190 -21.26 -3.98 2.11
C GLY A 190 -20.45 -4.22 0.82
N GLY A 191 -19.15 -4.49 0.92
CA GLY A 191 -18.23 -4.56 -0.23
C GLY A 191 -17.88 -3.21 -0.85
N GLY A 192 -18.27 -2.06 -0.29
CA GLY A 192 -18.20 -0.79 -1.03
C GLY A 192 -16.89 0.01 -0.88
N TRP A 193 -15.85 -0.57 -0.28
CA TRP A 193 -14.64 0.17 0.13
C TRP A 193 -13.69 0.45 -1.03
N LYS A 194 -12.87 1.48 -0.88
CA LYS A 194 -11.83 1.86 -1.85
C LYS A 194 -10.47 1.83 -1.16
N ASP A 195 -10.31 0.83 -0.30
CA ASP A 195 -9.14 0.64 0.53
C ASP A 195 -8.15 -0.23 -0.24
N TYR A 196 -6.91 0.21 -0.28
CA TYR A 196 -5.85 -0.56 -0.93
C TYR A 196 -5.71 -1.89 -0.21
N GLN A 197 -5.69 -3.02 -0.94
CA GLN A 197 -5.64 -4.37 -0.36
C GLN A 197 -6.86 -4.74 0.52
N GLY A 198 -7.92 -3.94 0.48
CA GLY A 198 -9.19 -4.22 1.14
C GLY A 198 -9.17 -4.15 2.66
N ASP A 199 -8.11 -3.62 3.26
CA ASP A 199 -7.99 -3.39 4.68
C ASP A 199 -7.71 -1.94 5.05
N GLU A 200 -8.08 -1.56 6.27
CA GLU A 200 -7.97 -0.21 6.77
C GLU A 200 -7.36 -0.24 8.17
N PHE A 201 -6.34 0.59 8.38
CA PHE A 201 -5.93 1.01 9.71
C PHE A 201 -6.72 2.27 10.06
N LEU A 202 -7.81 2.07 10.79
CA LEU A 202 -8.80 3.08 11.10
C LEU A 202 -8.46 3.76 12.43
N ILE A 203 -8.53 5.09 12.45
CA ILE A 203 -8.37 5.88 13.66
C ILE A 203 -9.64 6.70 13.87
N CYS A 204 -10.27 6.51 15.02
CA CYS A 204 -11.53 7.13 15.40
C CYS A 204 -11.38 8.02 16.64
N GLY A 205 -12.47 8.70 17.00
CA GLY A 205 -12.55 9.56 18.18
C GLY A 205 -12.03 10.98 17.94
N ARG A 206 -11.59 11.63 19.01
CA ARG A 206 -10.89 12.92 18.95
C ARG A 206 -9.40 12.63 18.88
N TYR A 207 -8.98 12.15 17.72
CA TYR A 207 -7.66 11.59 17.56
C TYR A 207 -6.58 12.66 17.45
N ASP A 208 -5.44 12.36 18.05
CA ASP A 208 -4.18 13.07 17.90
C ASP A 208 -3.10 12.02 18.15
N PHE A 209 -2.33 11.71 17.10
CA PHE A 209 -1.40 10.60 17.09
C PHE A 209 -0.21 10.92 16.19
N VAL A 210 0.91 10.26 16.47
CA VAL A 210 2.13 10.35 15.68
C VAL A 210 2.51 8.97 15.19
N PHE A 211 2.53 8.82 13.87
CA PHE A 211 2.94 7.59 13.23
C PHE A 211 4.38 7.67 12.71
N ARG A 212 5.15 6.60 12.88
CA ARG A 212 6.51 6.50 12.36
C ARG A 212 6.51 6.10 10.89
N LEU A 213 6.92 7.02 10.03
CA LEU A 213 7.15 6.72 8.61
C LEU A 213 8.26 5.63 8.43
N PRO A 214 8.15 4.79 7.38
CA PRO A 214 9.21 3.86 7.05
C PRO A 214 10.45 4.61 6.54
N PRO A 215 11.66 4.02 6.62
CA PRO A 215 12.83 4.60 5.99
C PRO A 215 12.62 4.72 4.48
N VAL A 216 13.12 5.80 3.88
CA VAL A 216 13.17 5.96 2.42
C VAL A 216 14.50 5.43 1.86
N PRO A 217 14.52 4.88 0.63
CA PRO A 217 15.73 4.27 0.07
C PRO A 217 16.87 5.27 -0.08
N THR A 218 16.61 6.49 -0.56
CA THR A 218 17.63 7.51 -0.83
C THR A 218 17.29 8.83 -0.13
N SER A 219 18.30 9.69 0.04
CA SER A 219 18.05 11.05 0.50
C SER A 219 17.54 11.89 -0.67
N GLY A 220 16.61 12.81 -0.41
CA GLY A 220 16.06 13.70 -1.43
C GLY A 220 14.71 14.26 -1.03
N THR A 221 14.06 14.92 -1.98
CA THR A 221 12.71 15.47 -1.80
C THR A 221 11.67 14.42 -2.16
N TYR A 222 10.76 14.16 -1.22
CA TYR A 222 9.64 13.24 -1.41
C TYR A 222 8.32 13.98 -1.33
N GLU A 223 7.35 13.54 -2.12
CA GLU A 223 5.96 13.97 -2.04
C GLU A 223 5.19 12.90 -1.24
N LEU A 224 4.71 13.24 -0.05
CA LEU A 224 3.86 12.34 0.74
C LEU A 224 2.43 12.44 0.21
N ARG A 225 1.83 11.30 -0.13
CA ARG A 225 0.46 11.24 -0.64
C ARG A 225 -0.38 10.34 0.23
N MET A 226 -1.42 10.91 0.84
CA MET A 226 -2.34 10.14 1.65
C MET A 226 -3.58 9.79 0.83
N GLY A 227 -3.82 8.48 0.66
CA GLY A 227 -5.06 7.99 0.08
C GLY A 227 -6.23 8.25 1.01
N ALA A 228 -7.35 8.70 0.45
CA ALA A 228 -8.55 8.97 1.20
C ALA A 228 -9.80 8.67 0.36
N SER A 229 -10.72 7.93 0.95
CA SER A 229 -12.09 7.78 0.44
C SER A 229 -12.99 8.76 1.18
N PHE A 230 -13.31 9.87 0.54
CA PHE A 230 -14.08 10.94 1.16
C PHE A 230 -15.55 10.54 1.25
N ASN A 231 -16.19 10.84 2.40
CA ASN A 231 -17.63 10.67 2.63
C ASN A 231 -18.06 11.37 3.94
N ASN A 232 -19.36 11.55 4.13
CA ASN A 232 -19.93 12.30 5.26
C ASN A 232 -19.73 11.67 6.66
N LEU A 233 -19.20 10.44 6.76
CA LEU A 233 -18.90 9.77 8.04
C LEU A 233 -17.45 9.97 8.51
N ARG A 234 -16.60 10.63 7.70
CA ARG A 234 -15.18 10.85 8.02
C ARG A 234 -14.96 12.11 8.86
N GLY A 235 -13.71 12.29 9.31
CA GLY A 235 -13.28 13.45 10.09
C GLY A 235 -12.49 14.47 9.28
N MET A 236 -11.95 15.46 10.00
CA MET A 236 -11.01 16.44 9.47
C MET A 236 -9.75 16.44 10.33
N PHE A 237 -8.58 16.61 9.70
CA PHE A 237 -7.31 16.65 10.41
C PHE A 237 -6.27 17.51 9.71
N GLN A 238 -5.25 17.90 10.46
CA GLN A 238 -4.06 18.58 9.95
C GLN A 238 -2.90 17.59 9.96
N VAL A 239 -2.15 17.54 8.86
CA VAL A 239 -0.93 16.73 8.77
C VAL A 239 0.26 17.54 9.26
N TYR A 240 1.10 16.91 10.06
CA TYR A 240 2.36 17.45 10.53
C TYR A 240 3.49 16.47 10.21
N ILE A 241 4.67 17.01 9.91
CA ILE A 241 5.90 16.21 9.88
C ILE A 241 6.75 16.64 11.08
N ALA A 242 7.18 15.64 11.84
CA ALA A 242 8.03 15.84 13.00
C ALA A 242 9.49 15.49 12.66
N GLU A 243 10.41 16.36 13.06
CA GLU A 243 11.84 16.09 13.01
C GLU A 243 12.32 15.74 14.43
N GLU A 244 13.00 14.59 14.55
CA GLU A 244 13.66 14.06 15.76
C GLU A 244 12.73 13.68 16.93
N HIS A 245 11.81 14.55 17.32
CA HIS A 245 10.89 14.37 18.44
C HIS A 245 9.42 14.42 17.97
N PRO A 246 8.53 13.49 18.39
CA PRO A 246 7.15 13.40 17.91
C PRO A 246 6.31 14.66 18.15
N LEU A 247 6.71 15.53 19.09
CA LEU A 247 6.04 16.80 19.40
C LEU A 247 6.67 18.03 18.72
N ASN A 248 7.79 17.88 18.01
CA ASN A 248 8.41 18.96 17.24
C ASN A 248 7.84 18.95 15.82
N GLN A 249 6.63 19.47 15.67
CA GLN A 249 5.80 19.28 14.49
C GLN A 249 5.70 20.55 13.65
N ILE A 250 5.94 20.43 12.34
CA ILE A 250 5.67 21.49 11.37
C ILE A 250 4.44 21.06 10.56
N ALA A 251 3.41 21.91 10.53
CA ALA A 251 2.23 21.68 9.72
C ALA A 251 2.60 21.68 8.24
N ILE A 252 2.11 20.67 7.51
CA ILE A 252 2.28 20.58 6.06
C ILE A 252 0.92 20.61 5.39
N GLY A 253 0.76 21.53 4.43
CA GLY A 253 -0.47 21.71 3.69
C GLY A 253 -1.62 22.28 4.53
N LEU A 254 -2.78 22.40 3.88
CA LEU A 254 -4.03 22.79 4.55
C LEU A 254 -4.64 21.60 5.29
N PRO A 255 -5.49 21.84 6.30
CA PRO A 255 -6.31 20.78 6.90
C PRO A 255 -7.07 20.01 5.82
N ILE A 256 -7.17 18.70 6.00
CA ILE A 256 -7.86 17.80 5.10
C ILE A 256 -9.21 17.47 5.74
N ASP A 257 -10.29 17.97 5.14
CA ASP A 257 -11.64 17.56 5.49
C ASP A 257 -12.07 16.39 4.60
N GLN A 258 -12.08 15.17 5.16
CA GLN A 258 -12.45 13.98 4.41
C GLN A 258 -13.98 13.84 4.21
N ARG A 259 -14.77 14.82 4.66
CA ARG A 259 -16.22 14.87 4.43
C ARG A 259 -16.58 15.57 3.12
N GLU A 260 -15.60 16.19 2.45
CA GLU A 260 -15.80 16.90 1.20
C GLU A 260 -16.26 15.96 0.07
N SER A 261 -17.16 16.44 -0.79
CA SER A 261 -17.41 15.82 -2.10
C SER A 261 -16.57 16.52 -3.17
N VAL A 262 -16.44 15.91 -4.37
CA VAL A 262 -15.63 16.52 -5.45
C VAL A 262 -16.10 17.93 -5.83
N SER A 263 -17.40 18.23 -5.65
CA SER A 263 -17.97 19.56 -5.93
C SER A 263 -17.51 20.65 -4.97
N MET A 264 -16.93 20.27 -3.83
CA MET A 264 -16.35 21.19 -2.85
C MET A 264 -14.88 21.50 -3.15
N PHE A 265 -14.24 20.74 -4.05
CA PHE A 265 -12.87 21.03 -4.44
C PHE A 265 -12.81 22.35 -5.22
N PRO A 266 -11.85 23.24 -4.94
CA PRO A 266 -11.75 24.53 -5.61
C PRO A 266 -11.71 24.39 -7.14
N GLY A 267 -12.69 24.97 -7.82
CA GLY A 267 -12.83 24.91 -9.28
C GLY A 267 -13.44 23.61 -9.83
N ASN A 268 -13.92 22.71 -8.97
CA ASN A 268 -14.51 21.41 -9.32
C ASN A 268 -13.70 20.63 -10.39
N PRO A 269 -12.38 20.43 -10.18
CA PRO A 269 -11.46 19.93 -11.21
C PRO A 269 -11.55 18.41 -11.43
N TRP A 270 -12.29 17.69 -10.57
CA TRP A 270 -12.39 16.24 -10.69
C TRP A 270 -13.36 15.90 -11.81
N VAL A 271 -12.91 15.07 -12.74
CA VAL A 271 -13.70 14.58 -13.87
C VAL A 271 -13.51 13.09 -13.93
N LYS A 272 -14.58 12.28 -14.06
CA LYS A 272 -14.47 10.82 -14.26
C LYS A 272 -13.66 10.54 -15.53
N ASP A 273 -12.82 9.51 -15.54
CA ASP A 273 -12.08 9.16 -16.76
C ASP A 273 -13.06 8.67 -17.83
N GLY A 274 -12.80 9.03 -19.09
CA GLY A 274 -13.45 8.47 -20.28
C GLY A 274 -12.47 7.69 -21.14
N ASP A 275 -12.83 7.47 -22.40
CA ASP A 275 -12.02 6.66 -23.32
C ASP A 275 -10.77 7.39 -23.85
N ASP A 276 -10.75 8.73 -23.85
CA ASP A 276 -9.61 9.50 -24.34
C ASP A 276 -8.54 9.71 -23.25
N ALA A 277 -7.44 8.97 -23.39
CA ALA A 277 -6.28 9.06 -22.51
C ALA A 277 -5.63 10.46 -22.50
N THR A 278 -5.76 11.26 -23.55
CA THR A 278 -5.21 12.63 -23.57
C THR A 278 -6.01 13.54 -22.66
N THR A 279 -7.32 13.58 -22.83
CA THR A 279 -8.26 14.29 -21.95
C THR A 279 -8.11 13.84 -20.50
N ASN A 280 -8.00 12.54 -20.24
CA ASN A 280 -7.82 12.04 -18.87
C ASN A 280 -6.53 12.57 -18.22
N ARG A 281 -5.42 12.68 -18.96
CA ARG A 281 -4.17 13.26 -18.44
C ARG A 281 -4.28 14.75 -18.16
N GLU A 282 -5.03 15.49 -18.98
CA GLU A 282 -5.32 16.91 -18.73
C GLU A 282 -6.18 17.10 -17.47
N ASN A 283 -7.21 16.27 -17.29
CA ASN A 283 -8.04 16.26 -16.09
C ASN A 283 -7.22 15.91 -14.84
N ASP A 284 -6.38 14.87 -14.90
CA ASP A 284 -5.48 14.51 -13.79
C ASP A 284 -4.50 15.65 -13.46
N ARG A 285 -4.02 16.41 -14.46
CA ARG A 285 -3.18 17.60 -14.25
C ARG A 285 -3.95 18.72 -13.56
N ASN A 286 -5.18 19.00 -14.00
CA ASN A 286 -6.03 20.05 -13.42
C ASN A 286 -6.36 19.74 -11.95
N LEU A 287 -6.69 18.48 -11.64
CA LEU A 287 -6.90 18.01 -10.27
C LEU A 287 -5.63 18.15 -9.42
N ARG A 288 -4.46 17.79 -9.99
CA ARG A 288 -3.16 17.94 -9.31
C ARG A 288 -2.82 19.39 -8.99
N ASN A 289 -3.18 20.34 -9.85
CA ASN A 289 -2.98 21.76 -9.58
C ASN A 289 -3.78 22.26 -8.36
N GLN A 290 -4.84 21.55 -7.96
CA GLN A 290 -5.58 21.81 -6.71
C GLN A 290 -5.05 20.98 -5.52
N GLY A 291 -3.97 20.22 -5.71
CA GLY A 291 -3.31 19.37 -4.72
C GLY A 291 -4.02 18.02 -4.48
N TYR A 292 -4.83 17.56 -5.43
CA TYR A 292 -5.48 16.25 -5.37
C TYR A 292 -4.98 15.36 -6.51
N MET A 293 -5.00 14.05 -6.32
CA MET A 293 -4.86 13.09 -7.40
C MET A 293 -5.96 12.04 -7.27
N LYS A 294 -6.41 11.44 -8.36
CA LYS A 294 -7.25 10.24 -8.25
C LYS A 294 -6.47 9.08 -7.63
N ALA A 295 -7.18 8.05 -7.16
CA ALA A 295 -6.56 6.76 -6.87
C ALA A 295 -5.73 6.24 -8.06
N PRO A 296 -4.74 5.36 -7.86
CA PRO A 296 -4.05 4.71 -8.97
C PRO A 296 -4.99 3.80 -9.75
N ASN A 297 -4.65 3.54 -11.02
CA ASN A 297 -5.38 2.61 -11.89
C ASN A 297 -5.20 1.11 -11.50
N TYR A 298 -4.59 0.84 -10.34
CA TYR A 298 -4.08 -0.47 -9.92
C TYR A 298 -5.10 -1.31 -9.15
N PHE A 299 -6.11 -0.68 -8.54
CA PHE A 299 -7.08 -1.39 -7.71
C PHE A 299 -8.49 -0.83 -7.88
N ALA A 300 -9.46 -1.65 -7.51
CA ALA A 300 -10.89 -1.42 -7.68
C ALA A 300 -11.61 -1.20 -6.35
N SER A 301 -12.90 -0.84 -6.42
CA SER A 301 -13.79 -0.98 -5.27
C SER A 301 -13.78 -2.43 -4.78
N THR A 302 -13.85 -2.67 -3.48
CA THR A 302 -13.88 -4.02 -2.92
C THR A 302 -15.07 -4.87 -3.38
N SER A 303 -16.09 -4.25 -3.97
CA SER A 303 -17.29 -4.90 -4.52
C SER A 303 -17.10 -5.33 -5.96
N ALA A 304 -16.08 -4.79 -6.64
CA ALA A 304 -15.83 -5.02 -8.05
C ALA A 304 -14.74 -6.09 -8.21
N HIS A 305 -15.05 -7.31 -7.79
CA HIS A 305 -14.15 -8.44 -7.88
C HIS A 305 -13.97 -8.86 -9.35
N GLY A 306 -12.72 -9.10 -9.76
CA GLY A 306 -12.36 -9.35 -11.17
C GLY A 306 -12.34 -8.10 -12.04
N ALA A 307 -12.40 -6.90 -11.46
CA ALA A 307 -12.50 -5.64 -12.16
C ALA A 307 -11.36 -5.37 -13.14
N THR A 308 -11.72 -5.16 -14.41
CA THR A 308 -10.83 -4.67 -15.47
C THR A 308 -11.41 -3.47 -16.21
N GLY A 309 -12.71 -3.16 -16.01
CA GLY A 309 -13.37 -2.03 -16.63
C GLY A 309 -13.01 -0.71 -15.96
N LEU A 310 -12.93 0.37 -16.74
CA LEU A 310 -12.60 1.72 -16.23
C LEU A 310 -13.50 2.14 -15.05
N ASP A 311 -14.78 1.81 -15.10
CA ASP A 311 -15.79 2.22 -14.11
C ASP A 311 -15.68 1.48 -12.77
N ASP A 312 -15.02 0.32 -12.76
CA ASP A 312 -14.85 -0.50 -11.56
C ASP A 312 -13.66 -0.04 -10.71
N LEU A 313 -12.70 0.66 -11.34
CA LEU A 313 -11.45 1.05 -10.72
C LEU A 313 -11.68 2.17 -9.71
N ALA A 314 -10.98 2.11 -8.57
CA ALA A 314 -11.18 3.06 -7.47
C ALA A 314 -10.98 4.51 -7.93
N ARG A 315 -10.09 4.75 -8.90
CA ARG A 315 -9.85 6.07 -9.49
C ARG A 315 -11.10 6.72 -10.12
N ASN A 316 -12.05 5.91 -10.56
CA ASN A 316 -13.32 6.31 -11.18
C ASN A 316 -14.53 6.10 -10.25
N ALA A 317 -14.28 6.04 -8.94
CA ALA A 317 -15.34 6.09 -7.94
C ALA A 317 -16.25 7.31 -8.12
N THR A 318 -17.42 7.26 -7.47
CA THR A 318 -18.47 8.27 -7.70
C THR A 318 -18.08 9.65 -7.17
N PRO A 319 -18.60 10.75 -7.78
CA PRO A 319 -18.38 12.12 -7.30
C PRO A 319 -18.73 12.35 -5.82
N GLY A 320 -19.73 11.61 -5.31
CA GLY A 320 -20.18 11.72 -3.93
C GLY A 320 -19.27 11.03 -2.91
N ASN A 321 -18.54 9.99 -3.34
CA ASN A 321 -17.61 9.23 -2.51
C ASN A 321 -16.30 8.94 -3.28
N PRO A 322 -15.56 9.98 -3.68
CA PRO A 322 -14.40 9.83 -4.55
C PRO A 322 -13.24 9.16 -3.79
N ALA A 323 -12.43 8.37 -4.50
CA ALA A 323 -11.14 7.90 -4.00
C ALA A 323 -10.03 8.79 -4.55
N VAL A 324 -9.48 9.61 -3.67
CA VAL A 324 -8.46 10.60 -4.00
C VAL A 324 -7.21 10.41 -3.15
N ARG A 325 -6.14 11.10 -3.53
CA ARG A 325 -4.91 11.24 -2.77
C ARG A 325 -4.65 12.72 -2.58
N ARG A 326 -4.47 13.15 -1.33
CA ARG A 326 -4.02 14.50 -1.03
C ARG A 326 -2.49 14.55 -1.12
N ILE A 327 -1.98 15.55 -1.84
CA ILE A 327 -0.56 15.90 -1.93
C ILE A 327 -0.22 16.93 -0.85
#